data_AF-A0A4Q3Y157-F1
#
_entry.id   AF-A0A4Q3Y157-F1
#
_cell.length_a   1.000
_cell.length_b   1.000
_cell.length_c   1.000
_cell.angle_alpha   90.00
_cell.angle_beta   90.00
_cell.angle_gamma   90.00
#
_symmetry.space_group_name_H-M   'P 1'
#
loop_
_entity.id
_entity.type
_entity.pdbx_description
1 polymer ?
#
loop_
_entity_poly.entity_id
_entity_poly.type
_entity_poly.pdbx_seq_one_letter_code
_entity_poly.pdbx_strand_id
1 'polypeptide(L)'
;MERGYFLIGDVLGFKNIVNNSKESHLDGKVDAWLQLVDEATEVSKSRIKPQLISDMSLIAFARHLLNEGVKQSILIRGAITFGPYQWGRLTYGKAVIAAHELEMAQDWIGVVCSSHLPDAESCWGQEGLVCYPPPFKSGAIGTHLKQASNTGNWKKYAGPVI
;
A
#
# COMPACT_ATOMS: atom_id res chain seq x y z
N MET A 1 0.97 8.53 -23.56
CA MET A 1 1.50 7.93 -22.32
C MET A 1 0.32 7.76 -21.38
N GLU A 2 0.08 6.54 -20.93
CA GLU A 2 -1.08 6.23 -20.09
C GLU A 2 -0.83 6.70 -18.65
N ARG A 3 -1.91 6.86 -17.87
CA ARG A 3 -1.84 7.18 -16.44
C ARG A 3 -2.67 6.17 -15.67
N GLY A 4 -2.19 5.73 -14.51
CA GLY A 4 -2.84 4.67 -13.75
C GLY A 4 -2.35 4.59 -12.32
N TYR A 5 -3.06 3.79 -11.54
CA TYR A 5 -2.76 3.51 -10.15
C TYR A 5 -1.83 2.30 -10.04
N PHE A 6 -0.86 2.38 -9.14
CA PHE A 6 0.11 1.32 -8.88
C PHE A 6 0.19 1.04 -7.40
N LEU A 7 0.03 -0.22 -7.03
CA LEU A 7 0.38 -0.74 -5.72
C LEU A 7 1.68 -1.53 -5.84
N ILE A 8 2.65 -1.19 -5.00
CA ILE A 8 3.80 -2.06 -4.71
C ILE A 8 3.67 -2.54 -3.27
N GLY A 9 3.89 -3.83 -3.06
CA GLY A 9 3.88 -4.46 -1.75
C GLY A 9 5.09 -5.38 -1.59
N ASP A 10 5.72 -5.29 -0.42
CA ASP A 10 6.83 -6.12 0.04
C ASP A 10 6.42 -6.87 1.31
N VAL A 11 6.89 -8.10 1.46
CA VAL A 11 6.71 -8.87 2.69
C VAL A 11 7.85 -8.50 3.63
N LEU A 12 7.52 -7.78 4.70
CA LEU A 12 8.50 -7.22 5.61
C LEU A 12 9.27 -8.34 6.32
N GLY A 13 10.60 -8.30 6.20
CA GLY A 13 11.47 -9.32 6.77
C GLY A 13 11.48 -10.63 5.99
N PHE A 14 10.93 -10.69 4.76
CA PHE A 14 10.96 -11.89 3.93
C PHE A 14 12.37 -12.46 3.76
N LYS A 15 13.38 -11.60 3.56
CA LYS A 15 14.79 -12.00 3.56
C LYS A 15 15.19 -12.78 4.82
N ASN A 16 14.74 -12.35 5.99
CA ASN A 16 15.02 -13.02 7.25
C ASN A 16 14.20 -14.30 7.41
N ILE A 17 12.98 -14.35 6.87
CA ILE A 17 12.17 -15.58 6.80
C ILE A 17 12.91 -16.61 5.95
N VAL A 18 13.37 -16.23 4.75
CA VAL A 18 14.16 -17.10 3.85
C VAL A 18 15.44 -17.60 4.53
N ASN A 19 16.20 -16.70 5.15
CA ASN A 19 17.49 -17.07 5.73
C ASN A 19 17.38 -17.97 6.97
N ASN A 20 16.29 -17.89 7.74
CA ASN A 20 16.16 -18.56 9.04
C ASN A 20 15.21 -19.77 9.02
N SER A 21 14.50 -20.02 7.92
CA SER A 21 13.58 -21.16 7.81
C SER A 21 14.23 -22.33 7.11
N LYS A 22 13.78 -23.56 7.42
CA LYS A 22 14.15 -24.75 6.63
C LYS A 22 13.39 -24.73 5.30
N GLU A 23 13.96 -25.29 4.23
CA GLU A 23 13.37 -25.29 2.87
C GLU A 23 11.89 -25.70 2.85
N SER A 24 11.51 -26.77 3.56
CA SER A 24 10.12 -27.25 3.62
C SER A 24 9.13 -26.26 4.26
N HIS A 25 9.59 -25.33 5.09
CA HIS A 25 8.76 -24.27 5.68
C HIS A 25 8.68 -23.02 4.77
N LEU A 26 9.65 -22.86 3.85
CA LEU A 26 9.66 -21.75 2.90
C LEU A 26 8.65 -21.95 1.80
N ASP A 27 8.56 -23.14 1.24
CA ASP A 27 7.57 -23.46 0.20
C ASP A 27 6.15 -23.16 0.70
N GLY A 28 5.79 -23.63 1.90
CA GLY A 28 4.48 -23.35 2.49
C GLY A 28 4.22 -21.87 2.79
N LYS A 29 5.26 -21.06 3.05
CA LYS A 29 5.11 -19.60 3.24
C LYS A 29 4.98 -18.84 1.92
N VAL A 30 5.69 -19.28 0.89
CA VAL A 30 5.56 -18.73 -0.46
C VAL A 30 4.17 -19.06 -1.02
N ASP A 31 3.70 -20.29 -0.85
CA ASP A 31 2.36 -20.71 -1.28
C ASP A 31 1.27 -19.92 -0.55
N ALA A 32 1.40 -19.72 0.77
CA ALA A 32 0.47 -18.90 1.55
C ALA A 32 0.44 -17.44 1.07
N TRP A 33 1.60 -16.88 0.70
CA TRP A 33 1.68 -15.54 0.12
C TRP A 33 0.99 -15.46 -1.25
N LEU A 34 1.25 -16.42 -2.13
CA LEU A 34 0.63 -16.47 -3.46
C LEU A 34 -0.90 -16.63 -3.34
N GLN A 35 -1.36 -17.52 -2.47
CA GLN A 35 -2.78 -17.71 -2.18
C GLN A 35 -3.43 -16.41 -1.66
N LEU A 36 -2.78 -15.71 -0.73
CA LEU A 36 -3.26 -14.43 -0.21
C LEU A 36 -3.40 -13.37 -1.32
N VAL A 37 -2.46 -13.32 -2.26
CA VAL A 37 -2.50 -12.41 -3.42
C VAL A 37 -3.63 -12.77 -4.37
N ASP A 38 -3.85 -14.07 -4.60
CA ASP A 38 -4.95 -14.56 -5.44
C ASP A 38 -6.31 -14.23 -4.81
N GLU A 39 -6.50 -14.49 -3.52
CA GLU A 39 -7.71 -14.14 -2.77
C GLU A 39 -7.98 -12.62 -2.80
N ALA A 40 -6.95 -11.79 -2.61
CA ALA A 40 -7.07 -10.34 -2.72
C ALA A 40 -7.50 -9.91 -4.15
N THR A 41 -6.97 -10.58 -5.17
CA THR A 41 -7.32 -10.32 -6.58
C THR A 41 -8.80 -10.62 -6.82
N GLU A 42 -9.30 -11.74 -6.31
CA GLU A 42 -10.72 -12.12 -6.40
C GLU A 42 -11.63 -11.11 -5.68
N VAL A 43 -11.30 -10.74 -4.45
CA VAL A 43 -12.08 -9.78 -3.65
C VAL A 43 -12.15 -8.41 -4.32
N SER A 44 -11.05 -7.97 -4.91
CA SER A 44 -10.99 -6.70 -5.64
C SER A 44 -11.75 -6.72 -6.98
N LYS A 45 -12.23 -7.89 -7.43
CA LYS A 45 -12.77 -8.13 -8.77
C LYS A 45 -11.81 -7.69 -9.87
N SER A 46 -10.51 -7.64 -9.58
CA SER A 46 -9.51 -7.30 -10.57
C SER A 46 -9.38 -8.46 -11.56
N ARG A 47 -9.75 -8.23 -12.82
CA ARG A 47 -9.60 -9.22 -13.90
C ARG A 47 -8.18 -9.29 -14.45
N ILE A 48 -7.28 -8.45 -13.95
CA ILE A 48 -5.92 -8.32 -14.42
C ILE A 48 -5.02 -8.85 -13.30
N LYS A 49 -4.22 -9.87 -13.62
CA LYS A 49 -3.09 -10.34 -12.78
C LYS A 49 -2.42 -9.14 -12.12
N PRO A 50 -2.01 -9.22 -10.84
CA PRO A 50 -1.69 -8.09 -9.97
C PRO A 50 -0.61 -7.17 -10.55
N GLN A 51 -1.02 -6.27 -11.44
CA GLN A 51 -0.22 -5.21 -12.05
C GLN A 51 -1.07 -3.99 -12.41
N LEU A 52 -2.41 -4.10 -12.41
CA LEU A 52 -3.31 -2.96 -12.56
C LEU A 52 -4.62 -3.24 -11.83
N ILE A 53 -4.99 -2.39 -10.88
CA ILE A 53 -6.28 -2.44 -10.20
C ILE A 53 -6.85 -1.01 -10.19
N SER A 54 -8.15 -0.85 -10.45
CA SER A 54 -8.80 0.47 -10.39
C SER A 54 -8.86 1.01 -8.96
N ASP A 55 -9.09 2.30 -8.79
CA ASP A 55 -8.79 3.07 -7.58
C ASP A 55 -9.44 2.46 -6.33
N MET A 56 -10.74 2.16 -6.40
CA MET A 56 -11.49 1.54 -5.31
C MET A 56 -11.17 0.04 -5.15
N SER A 57 -10.88 -0.65 -6.25
CA SER A 57 -10.51 -2.06 -6.19
C SER A 57 -9.10 -2.26 -5.63
N LEU A 58 -8.18 -1.30 -5.80
CA LEU A 58 -6.80 -1.35 -5.32
C LEU A 58 -6.76 -1.12 -3.82
N ILE A 59 -7.60 -0.21 -3.31
CA ILE A 59 -7.78 -0.03 -1.86
C ILE A 59 -8.40 -1.29 -1.24
N ALA A 60 -9.41 -1.88 -1.89
CA ALA A 60 -10.01 -3.13 -1.42
C ALA A 60 -9.00 -4.29 -1.41
N PHE A 61 -8.18 -4.39 -2.45
CA PHE A 61 -7.07 -5.35 -2.58
C PHE A 61 -6.06 -5.16 -1.45
N ALA A 62 -5.54 -3.95 -1.26
CA ALA A 62 -4.57 -3.62 -0.22
C ALA A 62 -5.12 -3.89 1.19
N ARG A 63 -6.39 -3.55 1.43
CA ARG A 63 -7.06 -3.83 2.71
C ARG A 63 -7.17 -5.33 2.98
N HIS A 64 -7.54 -6.12 1.98
CA HIS A 64 -7.64 -7.56 2.12
C HIS A 64 -6.26 -8.18 2.42
N LEU A 65 -5.24 -7.78 1.65
CA LEU A 65 -3.85 -8.17 1.88
C LEU A 65 -3.41 -7.90 3.33
N LEU A 66 -3.69 -6.71 3.86
CA LEU A 66 -3.30 -6.36 5.22
C LEU A 66 -4.07 -7.17 6.28
N ASN A 67 -5.38 -7.30 6.13
CA ASN A 67 -6.23 -7.96 7.12
C ASN A 67 -5.97 -9.46 7.20
N GLU A 68 -5.87 -10.14 6.06
CA GLU A 68 -5.65 -11.59 6.02
C GLU A 68 -4.16 -11.92 6.15
N GLY A 69 -3.27 -11.08 5.64
CA GLY A 69 -1.82 -11.25 5.80
C GLY A 69 -1.39 -11.28 7.26
N VAL A 70 -1.91 -10.36 8.09
CA VAL A 70 -1.61 -10.34 9.53
C VAL A 70 -2.02 -11.66 10.22
N LYS A 71 -3.19 -12.23 9.86
CA LYS A 71 -3.65 -13.51 10.43
C LYS A 71 -2.73 -14.67 10.06
N GLN A 72 -2.08 -14.60 8.90
CA GLN A 72 -1.12 -15.59 8.40
C GLN A 72 0.34 -15.29 8.82
N SER A 73 0.55 -14.25 9.64
CA SER A 73 1.88 -13.72 9.99
C SER A 73 2.71 -13.30 8.77
N ILE A 74 2.04 -12.77 7.75
CA ILE A 74 2.62 -12.16 6.55
C ILE A 74 2.42 -10.65 6.69
N LEU A 75 3.47 -9.97 7.14
CA LEU A 75 3.44 -8.53 7.38
C LEU A 75 3.81 -7.81 6.09
N ILE A 76 2.92 -6.94 5.61
CA ILE A 76 3.06 -6.29 4.30
C ILE A 76 3.38 -4.82 4.49
N ARG A 77 4.38 -4.33 3.75
CA ARG A 77 4.66 -2.91 3.58
C ARG A 77 4.41 -2.55 2.12
N GLY A 78 3.69 -1.48 1.84
CA GLY A 78 3.36 -1.14 0.48
C GLY A 78 3.06 0.32 0.25
N ALA A 79 2.92 0.68 -1.02
CA ALA A 79 2.64 2.04 -1.44
C ALA A 79 1.75 2.07 -2.68
N ILE A 80 0.79 2.99 -2.66
CA ILE A 80 -0.11 3.30 -3.75
C ILE A 80 0.28 4.67 -4.32
N THR A 81 0.52 4.73 -5.62
CA THR A 81 0.74 5.99 -6.34
C THR A 81 -0.09 6.06 -7.60
N PHE A 82 -0.21 7.27 -8.16
CA PHE A 82 -0.83 7.50 -9.46
C PHE A 82 0.10 8.33 -10.33
N GLY A 83 0.23 7.94 -11.60
CA GLY A 83 1.05 8.71 -12.51
C GLY A 83 1.24 8.06 -13.88
N PRO A 84 2.15 8.63 -14.70
CA PRO A 84 2.38 8.15 -16.05
C PRO A 84 3.14 6.81 -16.06
N TYR A 85 2.71 5.92 -16.95
CA TYR A 85 3.33 4.62 -17.18
C TYR A 85 3.23 4.17 -18.64
N GLN A 86 3.99 3.15 -18.96
CA GLN A 86 3.94 2.42 -20.21
C GLN A 86 3.69 0.95 -19.94
N TRP A 87 2.60 0.44 -20.51
CA TRP A 87 2.24 -0.97 -20.48
C TRP A 87 2.95 -1.74 -21.59
N GLY A 88 3.34 -2.97 -21.31
CA GLY A 88 3.98 -3.86 -22.27
C GLY A 88 4.48 -5.14 -21.63
N ARG A 89 5.46 -5.79 -22.26
CA ARG A 89 6.13 -6.99 -21.71
C ARG A 89 6.77 -6.72 -20.33
N LEU A 90 7.18 -5.47 -20.12
CA LEU A 90 7.61 -4.96 -18.83
C LEU A 90 6.83 -3.67 -18.60
N THR A 91 6.23 -3.54 -17.42
CA THR A 91 5.52 -2.32 -17.02
C THR A 91 6.51 -1.39 -16.35
N TYR A 92 6.65 -0.17 -16.88
CA TYR A 92 7.57 0.83 -16.34
C TYR A 92 6.97 2.23 -16.42
N GLY A 93 7.45 3.12 -15.56
CA GLY A 93 6.94 4.48 -15.51
C GLY A 93 7.33 5.19 -14.23
N LYS A 94 7.13 6.52 -14.21
CA LYS A 94 7.38 7.31 -13.01
C LYS A 94 6.49 6.88 -11.86
N ALA A 95 5.27 6.41 -12.14
CA ALA A 95 4.37 5.89 -11.11
C ALA A 95 4.92 4.62 -10.43
N VAL A 96 5.46 3.68 -11.22
CA VAL A 96 6.07 2.45 -10.69
C VAL A 96 7.26 2.77 -9.80
N ILE A 97 8.15 3.66 -10.27
CA ILE A 97 9.32 4.10 -9.50
C ILE A 97 8.89 4.81 -8.22
N ALA A 98 7.96 5.75 -8.31
CA ALA A 98 7.46 6.49 -7.14
C ALA A 98 6.80 5.59 -6.10
N ALA A 99 6.07 4.55 -6.53
CA ALA A 99 5.51 3.56 -5.61
C ALA A 99 6.61 2.79 -4.89
N HIS A 100 7.66 2.39 -5.60
CA HIS A 100 8.76 1.64 -5.00
C HIS A 100 9.56 2.49 -4.02
N GLU A 101 9.89 3.74 -4.39
CA GLU A 101 10.57 4.69 -3.51
C GLU A 101 9.76 4.99 -2.26
N LEU A 102 8.44 5.18 -2.41
CA LEU A 102 7.54 5.42 -1.28
C LEU A 102 7.42 4.20 -0.37
N GLU A 103 7.36 2.99 -0.92
CA GLU A 103 7.40 1.73 -0.16
C GLU A 103 8.72 1.60 0.61
N MET A 104 9.85 1.88 -0.02
CA MET A 104 11.17 1.77 0.59
C MET A 104 11.44 2.80 1.67
N ALA A 105 10.87 4.00 1.56
CA ALA A 105 11.00 5.07 2.54
C ALA A 105 10.32 4.74 3.88
N GLN A 106 9.33 3.84 3.87
CA GLN A 106 8.51 3.51 5.03
C GLN A 106 9.24 2.62 6.06
N ASP A 107 8.94 2.86 7.33
CA ASP A 107 9.33 2.03 8.48
C ASP A 107 8.11 1.52 9.26
N TRP A 108 7.07 1.08 8.55
CA TRP A 108 5.87 0.50 9.14
C TRP A 108 5.29 -0.63 8.31
N ILE A 109 4.36 -1.34 8.93
CA ILE A 109 3.55 -2.39 8.32
C ILE A 109 2.23 -1.77 7.89
N GLY A 110 2.00 -1.71 6.60
CA GLY A 110 0.78 -1.20 5.99
C GLY A 110 1.02 -0.63 4.60
N VAL A 111 -0.01 0.00 4.03
CA VAL A 111 0.03 0.55 2.67
C VAL A 111 -0.19 2.06 2.72
N VAL A 112 0.77 2.83 2.21
CA VAL A 112 0.70 4.30 2.12
C VAL A 112 0.14 4.73 0.79
N CYS A 113 -0.76 5.69 0.82
CA CYS A 113 -1.24 6.41 -0.36
C CYS A 113 -0.40 7.67 -0.60
N SER A 114 0.12 7.88 -1.81
CA SER A 114 0.81 9.13 -2.16
C SER A 114 -0.11 10.33 -2.03
N SER A 115 0.44 11.49 -1.64
CA SER A 115 -0.30 12.75 -1.51
C SER A 115 -0.93 13.27 -2.80
N HIS A 116 -0.53 12.72 -3.96
CA HIS A 116 -0.98 13.14 -5.29
C HIS A 116 -1.97 12.15 -5.93
N LEU A 117 -2.58 11.26 -5.14
CA LEU A 117 -3.63 10.38 -5.64
C LEU A 117 -4.87 11.19 -6.08
N PRO A 118 -5.32 11.04 -7.34
CA PRO A 118 -6.61 11.58 -7.76
C PRO A 118 -7.70 10.96 -6.91
N ASP A 119 -8.72 11.77 -6.62
CA ASP A 119 -9.93 11.33 -5.93
C ASP A 119 -9.69 10.72 -4.54
N ALA A 120 -8.50 10.92 -3.95
CA ALA A 120 -8.19 10.46 -2.61
C ALA A 120 -9.25 10.90 -1.60
N GLU A 121 -9.74 12.15 -1.73
CA GLU A 121 -10.80 12.72 -0.89
C GLU A 121 -12.12 11.92 -0.96
N SER A 122 -12.44 11.29 -2.09
CA SER A 122 -13.63 10.45 -2.26
C SER A 122 -13.50 9.07 -1.60
N CYS A 123 -12.25 8.63 -1.40
CA CYS A 123 -11.92 7.39 -0.70
C CYS A 123 -11.79 7.61 0.82
N TRP A 124 -11.66 8.87 1.27
CA TRP A 124 -11.51 9.21 2.68
C TRP A 124 -12.86 9.13 3.40
N GLY A 125 -12.88 8.46 4.56
CA GLY A 125 -14.11 8.28 5.35
C GLY A 125 -14.98 7.09 4.92
N GLN A 126 -14.63 6.39 3.84
CA GLN A 126 -15.14 5.04 3.61
C GLN A 126 -14.43 4.06 4.57
N GLU A 127 -15.18 3.10 5.10
CA GLU A 127 -14.82 2.23 6.23
C GLU A 127 -13.34 1.78 6.23
N GLY A 128 -12.52 2.45 7.05
CA GLY A 128 -11.17 2.00 7.42
C GLY A 128 -9.98 2.74 6.78
N LEU A 129 -10.18 3.76 5.95
CA LEU A 129 -9.05 4.56 5.44
C LEU A 129 -8.66 5.66 6.44
N VAL A 130 -7.57 5.45 7.17
CA VAL A 130 -7.04 6.43 8.14
C VAL A 130 -5.89 7.21 7.51
N CYS A 131 -5.98 8.54 7.50
CA CYS A 131 -4.90 9.42 7.07
C CYS A 131 -4.02 9.78 8.28
N TYR A 132 -2.80 9.25 8.31
CA TYR A 132 -1.76 9.71 9.23
C TYR A 132 -0.42 9.77 8.47
N PRO A 133 0.52 10.64 8.87
CA PRO A 133 1.85 10.63 8.28
C PRO A 133 2.48 9.26 8.52
N PRO A 134 2.85 8.50 7.47
CA PRO A 134 3.52 7.23 7.69
C PRO A 134 4.89 7.49 8.33
N PRO A 135 5.33 6.64 9.27
CA PRO A 135 6.66 6.75 9.81
C PRO A 135 7.65 6.35 8.71
N PHE A 136 8.46 7.31 8.29
CA PHE A 136 9.54 7.09 7.34
C PHE A 136 10.84 6.79 8.10
N LYS A 137 11.73 5.98 7.48
CA LYS A 137 13.05 5.65 8.02
C LYS A 137 13.92 6.88 8.29
N SER A 138 13.63 7.99 7.59
CA SER A 138 14.29 9.28 7.74
C SER A 138 13.40 10.41 7.24
N GLY A 139 13.46 11.58 7.86
CA GLY A 139 12.75 12.79 7.43
C GLY A 139 12.09 13.53 8.60
N ALA A 140 11.76 14.80 8.39
CA ALA A 140 10.96 15.55 9.35
C ALA A 140 9.50 15.08 9.29
N ILE A 141 8.98 14.57 10.41
CA ILE A 141 7.56 14.20 10.50
C ILE A 141 6.74 15.49 10.63
N GLY A 142 6.14 15.93 9.53
CA GLY A 142 5.06 16.91 9.58
C GLY A 142 3.77 16.20 9.99
N THR A 143 3.41 16.25 11.27
CA THR A 143 2.13 15.70 11.73
C THR A 143 0.97 16.57 11.26
N HIS A 144 0.35 16.22 10.15
CA HIS A 144 -1.01 16.67 9.84
C HIS A 144 -2.02 15.75 10.53
N LEU A 145 -2.33 16.04 11.79
CA LEU A 145 -3.51 15.48 12.45
C LEU A 145 -4.76 16.06 11.76
N LYS A 146 -5.43 15.25 10.94
CA LYS A 146 -6.78 15.53 10.44
C LYS A 146 -7.78 14.81 11.35
N GLN A 147 -8.26 15.49 12.39
CA GLN A 147 -9.45 15.03 13.10
C GLN A 147 -10.69 15.36 12.26
N ALA A 148 -11.51 14.36 11.97
CA ALA A 148 -12.84 14.57 11.44
C ALA A 148 -13.71 15.22 12.54
N SER A 149 -13.96 16.53 12.43
CA SER A 149 -15.00 17.18 13.22
C SER A 149 -16.34 17.06 12.47
N ASN A 150 -17.39 16.61 13.15
CA ASN A 150 -18.77 16.47 12.66
C ASN A 150 -19.46 17.78 12.19
N THR A 151 -18.72 18.85 11.92
CA THR A 151 -19.26 20.20 11.65
C THR A 151 -18.78 20.82 10.33
N GLY A 152 -18.19 20.04 9.42
CA GLY A 152 -17.95 20.49 8.03
C GLY A 152 -16.99 21.67 7.85
N ASN A 153 -16.27 22.09 8.90
CA ASN A 153 -15.31 23.19 8.84
C ASN A 153 -13.90 22.72 9.20
N TRP A 154 -13.03 22.73 8.19
CA TRP A 154 -11.65 22.27 8.22
C TRP A 154 -10.73 23.35 8.81
N LYS A 155 -9.93 23.02 9.84
CA LYS A 155 -8.84 23.88 10.32
C LYS A 155 -7.51 23.16 10.19
N LYS A 156 -6.51 23.82 9.57
CA LYS A 156 -5.12 23.38 9.54
C LYS A 156 -4.46 23.74 10.88
N TYR A 157 -3.88 22.77 11.57
CA TYR A 157 -2.94 23.02 12.65
C TYR A 157 -1.56 22.52 12.24
N ALA A 158 -0.57 23.41 12.35
CA ALA A 158 0.84 23.09 12.27
C ALA A 158 1.43 23.38 13.65
N GLY A 159 1.89 22.35 14.35
CA GLY A 159 2.67 22.47 15.58
C GLY A 159 3.93 21.61 15.44
N PRO A 160 5.08 22.03 15.98
CA PRO A 160 6.28 21.20 15.99
C PRO A 160 6.13 20.06 16.98
N VAL A 161 6.60 18.86 16.61
CA VAL A 161 6.74 17.72 17.51
C VAL A 161 8.16 17.73 18.05
N ILE A 162 8.29 17.81 19.38
CA ILE A 162 9.54 17.67 20.16
C ILE A 162 9.79 16.18 20.39
#